data_AF-A0A9D1SXV7-F1
#
_entry.id   AF-A0A9D1SXV7-F1
#
_cell.length_a   1.000
_cell.length_b   1.000
_cell.length_c   1.000
_cell.angle_alpha   90.00
_cell.angle_beta   90.00
_cell.angle_gamma   90.00
#
_symmetry.space_group_name_H-M   'P 1'
#
loop_
_entity.id
_entity.type
_entity.pdbx_description
1 polymer ?
#
loop_
_entity_poly.entity_id
_entity_poly.type
_entity_poly.pdbx_seq_one_letter_code
_entity_poly.pdbx_strand_id
1 'polypeptide(L)'
;MEKTKSKLFIGVTLALILFACLTVLTACGDPSKIEVSTNFQTVYYVGEALNVDGGKLTYTDEEGKLSIVDISEEFVTGFDTSTYGEKEMTIIYGGVSTTVKYTVYNFKFGSYLQNAQRVVDKTTGEHEDTPVTEHQAALTFNSDFSVTSSSAGNMTIQLNVDGSFTIVSGEETSSGYYENGKIYLLIYDGETTETYAVFEEVAE
;
A
#
# COMPACT_ATOMS: atom_id res chain seq x y z
N MET A 1 67.57 2.24 43.06
CA MET A 1 68.46 1.30 42.34
C MET A 1 68.27 -0.08 42.93
N GLU A 2 67.29 -0.80 42.41
CA GLU A 2 66.97 -2.17 42.80
C GLU A 2 67.60 -3.11 41.76
N LYS A 3 68.51 -3.97 42.21
CA LYS A 3 69.16 -4.99 41.38
C LYS A 3 68.54 -6.32 41.75
N THR A 4 67.81 -6.93 40.82
CA THR A 4 67.53 -8.37 40.89
C THR A 4 67.84 -8.98 39.52
N LYS A 5 68.97 -9.69 39.46
CA LYS A 5 69.44 -10.41 38.27
C LYS A 5 68.78 -11.80 38.20
N SER A 6 68.26 -12.09 37.02
CA SER A 6 67.86 -13.39 36.45
C SER A 6 68.72 -14.58 36.89
N LYS A 7 68.06 -15.71 37.20
CA LYS A 7 68.57 -17.05 36.92
C LYS A 7 67.45 -17.96 36.40
N LEU A 8 67.62 -18.31 35.14
CA LEU A 8 66.94 -19.31 34.32
C LEU A 8 67.21 -20.73 34.85
N PHE A 9 66.16 -21.52 35.10
CA PHE A 9 66.27 -22.99 35.19
C PHE A 9 65.14 -23.64 34.38
N ILE A 10 65.57 -24.36 33.35
CA ILE A 10 64.79 -25.13 32.39
C ILE A 10 64.41 -26.46 33.04
N GLY A 11 63.12 -26.79 33.07
CA GLY A 11 62.59 -28.07 33.54
C GLY A 11 61.47 -28.54 32.62
N VAL A 12 61.86 -29.28 31.58
CA VAL A 12 60.99 -29.99 30.63
C VAL A 12 60.10 -30.97 31.39
N THR A 13 58.78 -30.88 31.25
CA THR A 13 57.89 -32.04 31.38
C THR A 13 56.80 -31.97 30.32
N LEU A 14 57.00 -32.82 29.31
CA LEU A 14 56.12 -33.16 28.23
C LEU A 14 54.96 -34.01 28.80
N ALA A 15 53.76 -33.43 28.92
CA ALA A 15 52.53 -34.17 29.22
C ALA A 15 51.51 -33.93 28.10
N LEU A 16 51.41 -34.94 27.25
CA LEU A 16 50.52 -35.07 26.11
C LEU A 16 49.10 -35.34 26.63
N ILE A 17 48.32 -34.29 26.91
CA ILE A 17 46.89 -34.42 27.23
C ILE A 17 46.09 -34.25 25.94
N LEU A 18 45.73 -35.40 25.39
CA LEU A 18 44.78 -35.62 24.31
C LEU A 18 43.36 -35.25 24.80
N PHE A 19 43.04 -33.96 24.89
CA PHE A 19 41.66 -33.50 25.15
C PHE A 19 40.95 -33.31 23.81
N ALA A 20 40.49 -34.41 23.23
CA ALA A 20 39.44 -34.40 22.22
C ALA A 20 38.09 -34.16 22.92
N CYS A 21 37.21 -33.40 22.27
CA CYS A 21 35.89 -32.96 22.75
C CYS A 21 35.99 -31.76 23.72
N LEU A 22 35.56 -30.55 23.39
CA LEU A 22 34.60 -30.14 22.39
C LEU A 22 35.01 -28.72 22.00
N THR A 23 35.37 -28.52 20.74
CA THR A 23 35.22 -27.21 20.14
C THR A 23 33.73 -26.87 20.27
N VAL A 24 33.35 -26.10 21.28
CA VAL A 24 32.20 -25.22 21.11
C VAL A 24 32.71 -24.14 20.17
N LEU A 25 32.83 -24.50 18.89
CA LEU A 25 32.54 -23.53 17.86
C LEU A 25 31.07 -23.27 18.11
N THR A 26 30.76 -22.15 18.75
CA THR A 26 29.41 -21.63 18.73
C THR A 26 29.13 -21.39 17.24
N ALA A 27 28.62 -22.42 16.55
CA ALA A 27 27.83 -22.25 15.36
C ALA A 27 26.57 -21.57 15.86
N CYS A 28 26.67 -20.29 16.17
CA CYS A 28 25.52 -19.43 16.00
C CYS A 28 25.35 -19.44 14.49
N GLY A 29 24.44 -20.28 14.00
CA GLY A 29 23.90 -20.06 12.66
C GLY A 29 23.45 -18.60 12.59
N ASP A 30 23.61 -17.99 11.43
CA ASP A 30 23.03 -16.66 11.23
C ASP A 30 21.52 -16.75 11.48
N PRO A 31 20.87 -15.73 12.07
CA PRO A 31 19.43 -15.79 12.29
C PRO A 31 18.71 -15.98 10.96
N SER A 32 17.66 -16.81 10.98
CA SER A 32 16.83 -17.01 9.79
C SER A 32 16.32 -15.67 9.26
N LYS A 33 16.25 -15.53 7.93
CA LYS A 33 15.90 -14.27 7.25
C LYS A 33 14.80 -14.50 6.22
N ILE A 34 13.90 -13.54 6.11
CA ILE A 34 12.91 -13.44 5.04
C ILE A 34 13.14 -12.17 4.23
N GLU A 35 13.12 -12.30 2.91
CA GLU A 35 13.12 -11.20 1.96
C GLU A 35 11.93 -11.37 1.02
N VAL A 36 11.08 -10.35 0.91
CA VAL A 36 9.89 -10.39 0.07
C VAL A 36 10.16 -9.63 -1.23
N SER A 37 9.80 -10.25 -2.35
CA SER A 37 9.68 -9.57 -3.64
C SER A 37 8.26 -9.03 -3.78
N THR A 38 8.11 -7.71 -3.86
CA THR A 38 6.83 -7.01 -3.99
C THR A 38 6.31 -7.00 -5.44
N ASN A 39 6.28 -8.17 -6.07
CA ASN A 39 5.71 -8.35 -7.42
C ASN A 39 4.21 -8.68 -7.39
N PHE A 40 3.55 -8.44 -6.26
CA PHE A 40 2.11 -8.62 -6.05
C PHE A 40 1.44 -7.28 -5.75
N GLN A 41 0.11 -7.27 -5.67
CA GLN A 41 -0.67 -6.06 -5.50
C GLN A 41 -0.36 -5.36 -4.16
N THR A 42 0.05 -4.09 -4.25
CA THR A 42 0.28 -3.19 -3.11
C THR A 42 -0.60 -1.93 -3.16
N VAL A 43 -1.54 -1.88 -4.10
CA VAL A 43 -2.55 -0.84 -4.26
C VAL A 43 -3.91 -1.51 -4.26
N TYR A 44 -4.76 -1.12 -3.32
CA TYR A 44 -6.10 -1.67 -3.11
C TYR A 44 -7.13 -0.57 -3.05
N TYR A 45 -8.40 -0.94 -3.17
CA TYR A 45 -9.55 -0.07 -2.93
C TYR A 45 -10.28 -0.49 -1.65
N VAL A 46 -11.05 0.45 -1.07
CA VAL A 46 -11.88 0.13 0.10
C VAL A 46 -12.79 -1.07 -0.20
N GLY A 47 -12.74 -2.08 0.67
CA GLY A 47 -13.50 -3.33 0.55
C GLY A 47 -12.92 -4.38 -0.42
N GLU A 48 -11.78 -4.12 -1.06
CA GLU A 48 -11.12 -5.10 -1.94
C GLU A 48 -10.47 -6.22 -1.12
N ALA A 49 -10.48 -7.45 -1.68
CA ALA A 49 -9.85 -8.61 -1.06
C ALA A 49 -8.34 -8.63 -1.29
N LEU A 50 -7.62 -9.36 -0.43
CA LEU A 50 -6.18 -9.58 -0.58
C LEU A 50 -5.89 -10.30 -1.91
N ASN A 51 -4.85 -9.86 -2.62
CA ASN A 51 -4.36 -10.54 -3.81
C ASN A 51 -2.82 -10.57 -3.80
N VAL A 52 -2.29 -11.76 -3.53
CA VAL A 52 -0.84 -12.01 -3.46
C VAL A 52 -0.31 -12.78 -4.67
N ASP A 53 -1.11 -12.91 -5.73
CA ASP A 53 -0.73 -13.64 -6.93
C ASP A 53 0.58 -13.08 -7.52
N GLY A 54 1.51 -13.99 -7.81
CA GLY A 54 2.86 -13.64 -8.30
C GLY A 54 3.84 -13.18 -7.23
N GLY A 55 3.39 -12.98 -5.98
CA GLY A 55 4.24 -12.66 -4.84
C GLY A 55 5.17 -13.82 -4.48
N LYS A 56 6.43 -13.52 -4.22
CA LYS A 56 7.44 -14.51 -3.82
C LYS A 56 8.26 -14.00 -2.64
N LEU A 57 8.65 -14.92 -1.77
CA LEU A 57 9.62 -14.66 -0.71
C LEU A 57 10.85 -15.56 -0.88
N THR A 58 12.00 -15.04 -0.45
CA THR A 58 13.24 -15.80 -0.24
C THR A 58 13.41 -15.98 1.26
N TYR A 59 13.51 -17.24 1.68
CA TYR A 59 13.79 -17.62 3.06
C TYR A 59 15.20 -18.20 3.17
N THR A 60 15.98 -17.72 4.12
CA THR A 60 17.29 -18.24 4.51
C THR A 60 17.18 -18.85 5.90
N ASP A 61 17.47 -20.13 6.06
CA ASP A 61 17.50 -20.77 7.38
C ASP A 61 18.81 -20.50 8.15
N GLU A 62 18.91 -21.02 9.37
CA GLU A 62 20.08 -20.84 10.24
C GLU A 62 21.38 -21.47 9.67
N GLU A 63 21.24 -22.40 8.72
CA GLU A 63 22.36 -23.03 8.02
C GLU A 63 22.76 -22.28 6.73
N GLY A 64 22.07 -21.17 6.42
CA GLY A 64 22.32 -20.35 5.23
C GLY A 64 21.68 -20.90 3.95
N LYS A 65 20.81 -21.90 4.04
CA LYS A 65 20.15 -22.50 2.87
C LYS A 65 18.97 -21.64 2.43
N LEU A 66 18.91 -21.39 1.12
CA LEU A 66 17.88 -20.59 0.47
C LEU A 66 16.69 -21.43 0.00
N SER A 67 15.48 -20.90 0.21
CA SER A 67 14.22 -21.41 -0.35
C SER A 67 13.42 -20.26 -0.96
N ILE A 68 12.87 -20.47 -2.15
CA ILE A 68 11.94 -19.53 -2.79
C ILE A 68 10.54 -20.10 -2.65
N VAL A 69 9.62 -19.30 -2.13
CA VAL A 69 8.26 -19.72 -1.79
C VAL A 69 7.27 -18.71 -2.38
N ASP A 70 6.18 -19.22 -2.96
CA ASP A 70 5.06 -18.39 -3.40
C ASP A 70 4.30 -17.88 -2.16
N ILE A 71 3.97 -16.60 -2.15
CA ILE A 71 3.19 -16.02 -1.05
C ILE A 71 1.74 -16.43 -1.25
N SER A 72 1.15 -16.96 -0.19
CA SER A 72 -0.26 -17.31 -0.10
C SER A 72 -0.92 -16.52 1.04
N GLU A 73 -2.25 -16.43 1.02
CA GLU A 73 -3.00 -15.62 1.99
C GLU A 73 -2.74 -16.02 3.44
N GLU A 74 -2.50 -17.31 3.72
CA GLU A 74 -2.23 -17.79 5.07
C GLU A 74 -0.92 -17.26 5.68
N PHE A 75 0.00 -16.73 4.86
CA PHE A 75 1.22 -16.08 5.35
C PHE A 75 0.98 -14.62 5.74
N VAL A 76 -0.16 -14.04 5.36
CA VAL A 76 -0.45 -12.61 5.51
C VAL A 76 -1.32 -12.36 6.74
N THR A 77 -0.91 -11.40 7.55
CA THR A 77 -1.68 -10.93 8.71
C THR A 77 -1.72 -9.40 8.74
N GLY A 78 -2.74 -8.82 9.37
CA GLY A 78 -2.89 -7.36 9.47
C GLY A 78 -3.35 -6.65 8.19
N PHE A 79 -3.74 -7.40 7.16
CA PHE A 79 -4.37 -6.83 5.97
C PHE A 79 -5.79 -6.34 6.28
N ASP A 80 -6.10 -5.10 5.91
CA ASP A 80 -7.39 -4.45 6.14
C ASP A 80 -7.67 -3.36 5.09
N THR A 81 -8.74 -3.54 4.32
CA THR A 81 -9.23 -2.56 3.33
C THR A 81 -10.52 -1.88 3.78
N SER A 82 -10.92 -1.98 5.06
CA SER A 82 -12.14 -1.31 5.57
C SER A 82 -12.04 0.22 5.59
N THR A 83 -10.81 0.74 5.57
CA THR A 83 -10.50 2.17 5.61
C THR A 83 -9.39 2.47 4.61
N TYR A 84 -9.41 3.66 4.02
CA TYR A 84 -8.37 4.13 3.10
C TYR A 84 -7.10 4.57 3.86
N GLY A 85 -5.99 4.72 3.15
CA GLY A 85 -4.71 5.21 3.68
C GLY A 85 -3.51 4.33 3.35
N GLU A 86 -2.32 4.80 3.73
CA GLU A 86 -1.13 3.97 3.79
C GLU A 86 -1.24 2.98 4.96
N LYS A 87 -0.95 1.71 4.69
CA LYS A 87 -1.09 0.61 5.63
C LYS A 87 0.09 -0.35 5.53
N GLU A 88 0.16 -1.26 6.51
CA GLU A 88 1.18 -2.31 6.57
C GLU A 88 0.52 -3.66 6.83
N MET A 89 0.97 -4.69 6.11
CA MET A 89 0.65 -6.09 6.35
C MET A 89 1.91 -6.83 6.76
N THR A 90 1.79 -7.90 7.52
CA THR A 90 2.91 -8.74 7.95
C THR A 90 2.88 -10.08 7.22
N ILE A 91 3.99 -10.44 6.59
CA ILE A 91 4.22 -11.73 5.96
C ILE A 91 5.06 -12.59 6.91
N ILE A 92 4.58 -13.79 7.25
CA ILE A 92 5.21 -14.72 8.19
C ILE A 92 5.51 -16.03 7.48
N TYR A 93 6.77 -16.47 7.55
CA TYR A 93 7.20 -17.77 7.04
C TYR A 93 8.38 -18.30 7.86
N GLY A 94 8.40 -19.60 8.16
CA GLY A 94 9.52 -20.21 8.89
C GLY A 94 9.77 -19.65 10.31
N GLY A 95 8.75 -19.03 10.93
CA GLY A 95 8.87 -18.39 12.24
C GLY A 95 9.49 -16.99 12.24
N VAL A 96 9.83 -16.45 11.07
CA VAL A 96 10.29 -15.07 10.87
C VAL A 96 9.25 -14.27 10.10
N SER A 97 9.29 -12.94 10.24
CA SER A 97 8.31 -12.04 9.63
C SER A 97 8.94 -10.81 9.00
N THR A 98 8.29 -10.26 7.99
CA THR A 98 8.58 -8.94 7.43
C THR A 98 7.30 -8.16 7.18
N THR A 99 7.39 -6.84 7.12
CA THR A 99 6.26 -5.97 6.80
C THR A 99 6.32 -5.50 5.35
N VAL A 100 5.15 -5.39 4.74
CA VAL A 100 4.97 -4.82 3.40
C VAL A 100 3.98 -3.67 3.50
N LYS A 101 4.39 -2.52 2.97
CA LYS A 101 3.52 -1.35 2.84
C LYS A 101 2.59 -1.51 1.65
N TYR A 102 1.35 -1.08 1.83
CA TYR A 102 0.35 -0.99 0.77
C TYR A 102 -0.51 0.26 0.96
N THR A 103 -1.19 0.67 -0.10
CA THR A 103 -2.09 1.83 -0.07
C THR A 103 -3.50 1.38 -0.39
N VAL A 104 -4.47 1.85 0.40
CA VAL A 104 -5.90 1.67 0.15
C VAL A 104 -6.49 3.00 -0.30
N TYR A 105 -7.04 3.06 -1.50
CA TYR A 105 -7.73 4.24 -2.04
C TYR A 105 -9.23 4.16 -1.80
N ASN A 106 -9.86 5.32 -1.54
CA ASN A 106 -11.30 5.45 -1.45
C ASN A 106 -11.97 5.74 -2.81
N PHE A 107 -11.31 5.50 -3.94
CA PHE A 107 -11.86 5.72 -5.28
C PHE A 107 -11.30 4.68 -6.24
N LYS A 108 -12.05 4.33 -7.29
CA LYS A 108 -11.61 3.36 -8.31
C LYS A 108 -11.29 4.04 -9.64
N PHE A 109 -10.23 3.60 -10.29
CA PHE A 109 -9.99 3.90 -11.70
C PHE A 109 -11.04 3.21 -12.57
N GLY A 110 -11.44 3.86 -13.65
CA GLY A 110 -12.52 3.37 -14.51
C GLY A 110 -13.26 4.50 -15.21
N SER A 111 -14.23 4.11 -16.04
CA SER A 111 -15.11 5.04 -16.75
C SER A 111 -16.39 5.29 -15.96
N TYR A 112 -16.82 6.54 -15.93
CA TYR A 112 -17.99 7.01 -15.21
C TYR A 112 -18.85 7.86 -16.13
N LEU A 113 -20.17 7.70 -16.03
CA LEU A 113 -21.14 8.48 -16.80
C LEU A 113 -21.99 9.33 -15.89
N GLN A 114 -22.19 10.59 -16.28
CA GLN A 114 -23.11 11.46 -15.57
C GLN A 114 -24.53 10.93 -15.71
N ASN A 115 -25.19 10.69 -14.58
CA ASN A 115 -26.55 10.16 -14.55
C ASN A 115 -27.53 11.03 -13.74
N ALA A 116 -27.02 11.90 -12.87
CA ALA A 116 -27.84 12.82 -12.10
C ALA A 116 -27.12 14.16 -11.83
N GLN A 117 -27.90 15.12 -11.34
CA GLN A 117 -27.43 16.28 -10.60
C GLN A 117 -27.94 16.20 -9.18
N ARG A 118 -27.07 16.47 -8.21
CA ARG A 118 -27.41 16.59 -6.79
C ARG A 118 -27.36 18.07 -6.41
N VAL A 119 -28.46 18.60 -5.89
CA VAL A 119 -28.50 19.93 -5.27
C VAL A 119 -28.55 19.73 -3.76
N VAL A 120 -27.63 20.37 -3.03
CA VAL A 120 -27.54 20.33 -1.56
C VAL A 120 -27.85 21.71 -1.00
N ASP A 121 -28.83 21.79 -0.09
CA ASP A 121 -29.05 22.98 0.72
C ASP A 121 -28.01 23.03 1.86
N LYS A 122 -27.19 24.08 1.89
CA LYS A 122 -26.08 24.20 2.85
C LYS A 122 -26.55 24.44 4.29
N THR A 123 -27.77 24.93 4.47
CA THR A 123 -28.32 25.29 5.79
C THR A 123 -28.95 24.10 6.49
N THR A 124 -29.59 23.21 5.71
CA THR A 124 -30.30 22.05 6.23
C THR A 124 -29.56 20.73 6.01
N GLY A 125 -28.66 20.68 5.01
CA GLY A 125 -28.02 19.45 4.54
C GLY A 125 -28.95 18.55 3.70
N GLU A 126 -30.20 18.98 3.47
CA GLU A 126 -31.11 18.28 2.58
C GLU A 126 -30.58 18.32 1.16
N HIS A 127 -30.82 17.24 0.41
CA HIS A 127 -30.40 17.14 -0.97
C HIS A 127 -31.47 16.51 -1.85
N GLU A 128 -31.47 16.93 -3.11
CA GLU A 128 -32.33 16.40 -4.16
C GLU A 128 -31.48 15.91 -5.33
N ASP A 129 -31.70 14.66 -5.74
CA ASP A 129 -31.05 14.06 -6.90
C ASP A 129 -32.02 14.04 -8.08
N THR A 130 -31.68 14.78 -9.14
CA THR A 130 -32.45 14.83 -10.38
C THR A 130 -31.72 14.04 -11.47
N PRO A 131 -32.34 12.99 -12.06
CA PRO A 131 -31.74 12.28 -13.19
C PRO A 131 -31.49 13.20 -14.38
N VAL A 132 -30.37 13.03 -15.09
CA VAL A 132 -30.13 13.67 -16.39
C VAL A 132 -30.48 12.71 -17.53
N THR A 133 -31.34 13.15 -18.45
CA THR A 133 -31.89 12.34 -19.54
C THR A 133 -31.01 12.24 -20.79
N GLU A 134 -29.96 13.06 -20.90
CA GLU A 134 -28.92 12.93 -21.94
C GLU A 134 -27.56 12.87 -21.23
N HIS A 135 -26.77 11.81 -21.49
CA HIS A 135 -25.47 11.58 -20.87
C HIS A 135 -24.44 12.59 -21.40
N GLN A 136 -24.39 13.79 -20.81
CA GLN A 136 -23.64 14.93 -21.36
C GLN A 136 -22.14 14.93 -21.02
N ALA A 137 -21.68 14.06 -20.11
CA ALA A 137 -20.27 13.95 -19.75
C ALA A 137 -19.91 12.52 -19.33
N ALA A 138 -18.80 12.02 -19.88
CA ALA A 138 -18.08 10.86 -19.39
C ALA A 138 -16.78 11.34 -18.74
N LEU A 139 -16.40 10.71 -17.63
CA LEU A 139 -15.10 10.84 -17.01
C LEU A 139 -14.42 9.48 -17.05
N THR A 140 -13.14 9.43 -17.39
CA THR A 140 -12.34 8.21 -17.21
C THR A 140 -11.15 8.52 -16.33
N PHE A 141 -11.11 7.88 -15.16
CA PHE A 141 -10.01 7.97 -14.22
C PHE A 141 -8.99 6.90 -14.60
N ASN A 142 -7.86 7.33 -15.16
CA ASN A 142 -6.81 6.44 -15.63
C ASN A 142 -5.86 6.09 -14.48
N SER A 143 -5.22 4.91 -14.56
CA SER A 143 -4.28 4.42 -13.55
C SER A 143 -3.04 5.28 -13.34
N ASP A 144 -2.76 6.22 -14.24
CA ASP A 144 -1.70 7.22 -14.13
C ASP A 144 -2.17 8.53 -13.44
N PHE A 145 -3.34 8.50 -12.80
CA PHE A 145 -4.01 9.64 -12.15
C PHE A 145 -4.46 10.76 -13.11
N SER A 146 -4.33 10.57 -14.42
CA SER A 146 -4.94 11.47 -15.39
C SER A 146 -6.43 11.20 -15.52
N VAL A 147 -7.20 12.21 -15.91
CA VAL A 147 -8.60 12.05 -16.26
C VAL A 147 -8.89 12.59 -17.62
N THR A 148 -9.55 11.77 -18.43
CA THR A 148 -10.10 12.20 -19.72
C THR A 148 -11.58 12.48 -19.56
N SER A 149 -12.07 13.51 -20.25
CA SER A 149 -13.51 13.75 -20.36
C SER A 149 -13.95 13.84 -21.81
N SER A 150 -15.20 13.46 -22.07
CA SER A 150 -15.78 13.52 -23.40
C SER A 150 -16.24 14.92 -23.84
N SER A 151 -16.28 15.91 -22.92
CA SER A 151 -16.85 17.25 -23.16
C SER A 151 -15.98 18.44 -22.74
N ALA A 152 -14.94 18.21 -21.95
CA ALA A 152 -13.92 19.20 -21.57
C ALA A 152 -12.52 18.70 -21.98
N GLY A 153 -11.66 19.62 -22.44
CA GLY A 153 -10.31 19.33 -22.93
C GLY A 153 -9.37 18.73 -21.87
N ASN A 154 -8.07 18.91 -22.03
CA ASN A 154 -7.08 18.35 -21.10
C ASN A 154 -7.28 18.93 -19.69
N MET A 155 -7.86 18.14 -18.78
CA MET A 155 -7.97 18.45 -17.35
C MET A 155 -6.80 17.83 -16.60
N THR A 156 -6.34 18.49 -15.53
CA THR A 156 -5.43 17.88 -14.57
C THR A 156 -6.19 17.56 -13.30
N ILE A 157 -6.06 16.33 -12.79
CA ILE A 157 -6.66 15.96 -11.51
C ILE A 157 -5.55 15.69 -10.48
N GLN A 158 -5.73 16.26 -9.30
CA GLN A 158 -4.98 15.88 -8.11
C GLN A 158 -5.92 15.08 -7.21
N LEU A 159 -5.68 13.77 -7.10
CA LEU A 159 -6.46 12.83 -6.30
C LEU A 159 -5.81 12.67 -4.93
N ASN A 160 -6.62 12.79 -3.88
CA ASN A 160 -6.21 12.45 -2.52
C ASN A 160 -6.65 11.01 -2.19
N VAL A 161 -5.96 10.39 -1.22
CA VAL A 161 -6.23 9.00 -0.82
C VAL A 161 -7.64 8.82 -0.25
N ASP A 162 -8.21 9.89 0.32
CA ASP A 162 -9.56 9.93 0.88
C ASP A 162 -10.68 9.99 -0.18
N GLY A 163 -10.32 10.07 -1.47
CA GLY A 163 -11.28 10.15 -2.57
C GLY A 163 -11.72 11.58 -2.91
N SER A 164 -11.24 12.59 -2.18
CA SER A 164 -11.37 13.98 -2.62
C SER A 164 -10.41 14.27 -3.78
N PHE A 165 -10.83 15.15 -4.70
CA PHE A 165 -9.96 15.56 -5.79
C PHE A 165 -10.24 16.99 -6.24
N THR A 166 -9.20 17.61 -6.79
CA THR A 166 -9.29 18.90 -7.47
C THR A 166 -9.12 18.67 -8.96
N ILE A 167 -10.07 19.18 -9.75
CA ILE A 167 -9.99 19.23 -11.20
C ILE A 167 -9.56 20.64 -11.61
N VAL A 168 -8.52 20.73 -12.43
CA VAL A 168 -8.07 21.98 -13.06
C VAL A 168 -8.33 21.90 -14.56
N SER A 169 -9.13 22.83 -15.09
CA SER A 169 -9.46 22.95 -16.50
C SER A 169 -9.21 24.40 -16.95
N GLY A 170 -8.08 24.66 -17.60
CA GLY A 170 -7.66 26.04 -17.90
C GLY A 170 -7.38 26.83 -16.61
N GLU A 171 -8.12 27.92 -16.40
CA GLU A 171 -8.07 28.74 -15.16
C GLU A 171 -9.13 28.31 -14.13
N GLU A 172 -10.05 27.41 -14.50
CA GLU A 172 -11.11 26.96 -13.61
C GLU A 172 -10.63 25.81 -12.73
N THR A 173 -11.02 25.86 -11.45
CA THR A 173 -10.81 24.79 -10.49
C THR A 173 -12.16 24.35 -9.94
N SER A 174 -12.38 23.04 -9.98
CA SER A 174 -13.56 22.39 -9.39
C SER A 174 -13.10 21.38 -8.37
N SER A 175 -13.89 21.20 -7.32
CA SER A 175 -13.67 20.15 -6.33
C SER A 175 -14.64 19.00 -6.56
N GLY A 176 -14.25 17.80 -6.18
CA GLY A 176 -15.14 16.66 -6.16
C GLY A 176 -14.72 15.62 -5.15
N TYR A 177 -15.58 14.64 -4.96
CA TYR A 177 -15.33 13.52 -4.07
C TYR A 177 -15.94 12.23 -4.61
N TYR A 178 -15.36 11.12 -4.20
CA TYR A 178 -15.93 9.79 -4.38
C TYR A 178 -16.69 9.38 -3.12
N GLU A 179 -17.93 8.93 -3.28
CA GLU A 179 -18.72 8.37 -2.19
C GLU A 179 -19.66 7.28 -2.74
N ASN A 180 -19.65 6.11 -2.09
CA ASN A 180 -20.57 5.00 -2.37
C ASN A 180 -20.63 4.58 -3.86
N GLY A 181 -19.49 4.49 -4.54
CA GLY A 181 -19.45 4.11 -5.96
C GLY A 181 -19.70 5.26 -6.94
N LYS A 182 -19.96 6.47 -6.43
CA LYS A 182 -20.31 7.64 -7.24
C LYS A 182 -19.28 8.73 -7.11
N ILE A 183 -19.16 9.51 -8.17
CA ILE A 183 -18.33 10.71 -8.20
C ILE A 183 -19.24 11.92 -8.20
N TYR A 184 -18.97 12.84 -7.27
CA TYR A 184 -19.66 14.11 -7.15
C TYR A 184 -18.70 15.21 -7.55
N LEU A 185 -18.95 15.86 -8.67
CA LEU A 185 -18.16 16.99 -9.14
C LEU A 185 -18.93 18.28 -8.89
N LEU A 186 -18.37 19.18 -8.09
CA LEU A 186 -18.95 20.49 -7.84
C LEU A 186 -18.93 21.31 -9.12
N ILE A 187 -20.12 21.68 -9.61
CA ILE A 187 -20.29 22.52 -10.81
C ILE A 187 -20.82 23.92 -10.49
N TYR A 188 -21.40 24.10 -9.30
CA TYR A 188 -21.85 25.40 -8.82
C TYR A 188 -21.78 25.49 -7.30
N ASP A 189 -21.12 26.53 -6.81
CA ASP A 189 -21.02 26.89 -5.39
C ASP A 189 -21.74 28.23 -5.16
N GLY A 190 -22.92 28.19 -4.54
CA GLY A 190 -23.72 29.36 -4.20
C GLY A 190 -23.77 29.63 -2.70
N GLU A 191 -24.32 30.79 -2.31
CA GLU A 191 -24.41 31.18 -0.89
C GLU A 191 -25.22 30.19 -0.04
N THR A 192 -26.32 29.65 -0.60
CA THR A 192 -27.25 28.76 0.12
C THR A 192 -27.27 27.33 -0.41
N THR A 193 -26.70 27.07 -1.59
CA THR A 193 -26.78 25.77 -2.26
C THR A 193 -25.47 25.38 -2.94
N GLU A 194 -25.18 24.09 -2.96
CA GLU A 194 -24.13 23.47 -3.78
C GLU A 194 -24.78 22.54 -4.82
N THR A 195 -24.30 22.57 -6.06
CA THR A 195 -24.76 21.66 -7.11
C THR A 195 -23.61 20.78 -7.59
N TYR A 196 -23.84 19.47 -7.58
CA TYR A 196 -22.91 18.46 -8.04
C TYR A 196 -23.43 17.76 -9.30
N ALA A 197 -22.55 17.55 -10.28
CA ALA A 197 -22.76 16.51 -11.27
C ALA A 197 -22.41 15.15 -10.64
N VAL A 198 -23.34 14.19 -10.72
CA VAL A 198 -23.19 12.85 -10.16
C VAL A 198 -22.88 11.87 -11.28
N PHE A 199 -21.77 11.16 -11.15
CA PHE A 199 -21.35 10.13 -12.09
C PHE A 199 -21.33 8.77 -11.43
N GLU A 200 -21.76 7.75 -12.18
CA GLU A 200 -21.75 6.35 -11.76
C GLU A 200 -20.80 5.53 -12.64
N GLU A 201 -20.16 4.54 -12.02
CA GLU A 201 -19.24 3.61 -12.69
C GLU A 201 -19.97 2.86 -13.81
N VAL A 202 -19.36 2.84 -14.99
CA VAL A 202 -19.81 2.00 -16.10
C VAL A 202 -19.15 0.65 -15.94
N ALA A 203 -19.95 -0.40 -15.72
CA ALA A 203 -19.44 -1.76 -15.74
C ALA A 203 -18.83 -2.07 -17.12
N GLU A 204 -17.59 -2.56 -17.13
CA GLU A 204 -16.92 -3.10 -18.33
C GLU A 204 -17.66 -4.32 -18.92
#